data_AF-A0A349QNG5-F1
#
_entry.id   AF-A0A349QNG5-F1
#
_cell.length_a   1.000
_cell.length_b   1.000
_cell.length_c   1.000
_cell.angle_alpha   90.00
_cell.angle_beta   90.00
_cell.angle_gamma   90.00
#
_symmetry.space_group_name_H-M   'P 1'
#
loop_
_entity.id
_entity.type
_entity.pdbx_description
1 polymer ?
#
loop_
_entity_poly.entity_id
_entity_poly.type
_entity_poly.pdbx_seq_one_letter_code
_entity_poly.pdbx_strand_id
1 'polypeptide(L)'
;MSYIISYVGAGGKTSSIYQDAAAYVNEGKKVMITTTTHMYVPKDRVFIDGREKSCERLREEVAVALKKNGSCVCGTTLSEKFKTLSIEQLTAVCKEADIVLIEADGAAHKAAKAPETWEPAVYEESDKVVIVMGLHAVGGSVDEVCHRPECVKKALGCDGAHLLTRTDLDVLMEVYEKKIRRQFPGMEMEYRYYKKM
;
A
#
# COMPACT_ATOMS: atom_id res chain seq x y z
N MET A 1 19.78 -5.86 5.73
CA MET A 1 18.68 -4.90 5.97
C MET A 1 17.76 -4.98 4.77
N SER A 2 16.47 -4.99 5.02
CA SER A 2 15.43 -5.04 3.99
C SER A 2 15.18 -3.63 3.49
N TYR A 3 14.83 -3.49 2.21
CA TYR A 3 14.35 -2.22 1.67
C TYR A 3 12.81 -2.22 1.68
N ILE A 4 12.23 -1.26 2.37
CA ILE A 4 10.80 -1.23 2.72
C ILE A 4 10.10 -0.13 1.92
N ILE A 5 9.08 -0.52 1.15
CA ILE A 5 8.32 0.38 0.27
C ILE A 5 6.86 0.38 0.70
N SER A 6 6.35 1.54 1.11
CA SER A 6 4.94 1.75 1.44
C SER A 6 4.17 2.34 0.27
N TYR A 7 3.02 1.76 -0.08
CA TYR A 7 2.14 2.24 -1.15
C TYR A 7 0.94 2.92 -0.53
N VAL A 8 0.69 4.18 -0.91
CA VAL A 8 -0.41 5.02 -0.40
C VAL A 8 -1.29 5.52 -1.55
N GLY A 9 -2.42 6.15 -1.24
CA GLY A 9 -3.34 6.67 -2.25
C GLY A 9 -4.44 5.68 -2.64
N ALA A 10 -4.80 5.61 -3.92
CA ALA A 10 -5.98 4.87 -4.39
C ALA A 10 -5.82 4.35 -5.83
N GLY A 11 -6.77 3.49 -6.26
CA GLY A 11 -6.91 3.12 -7.66
C GLY A 11 -5.77 2.31 -8.28
N GLY A 12 -5.13 1.40 -7.54
CA GLY A 12 -4.11 0.51 -8.13
C GLY A 12 -3.00 0.03 -7.19
N LYS A 13 -3.06 0.34 -5.89
CA LYS A 13 -2.00 -0.02 -4.92
C LYS A 13 -1.67 -1.51 -4.90
N THR A 14 -2.66 -2.37 -4.66
CA THR A 14 -2.48 -3.82 -4.62
C THR A 14 -1.88 -4.35 -5.93
N SER A 15 -2.38 -3.87 -7.06
CA SER A 15 -1.87 -4.27 -8.39
C SER A 15 -0.43 -3.79 -8.62
N SER A 16 -0.10 -2.57 -8.19
CA SER A 16 1.25 -2.01 -8.25
C SER A 16 2.22 -2.80 -7.38
N ILE A 17 1.81 -3.15 -6.16
CA ILE A 17 2.57 -4.03 -5.26
C ILE A 17 2.85 -5.38 -5.94
N TYR A 18 1.86 -5.97 -6.58
CA TYR A 18 2.04 -7.26 -7.26
C TYR A 18 2.93 -7.19 -8.50
N GLN A 19 2.90 -6.08 -9.24
CA GLN A 19 3.81 -5.83 -10.36
C GLN A 19 5.25 -5.69 -9.87
N ASP A 20 5.49 -4.86 -8.85
CA ASP A 20 6.82 -4.64 -8.29
C ASP A 20 7.35 -5.90 -7.61
N ALA A 21 6.49 -6.66 -6.91
CA ALA A 21 6.86 -7.96 -6.36
C ALA A 21 7.35 -8.92 -7.45
N ALA A 22 6.65 -9.00 -8.58
CA ALA A 22 7.07 -9.85 -9.69
C ALA A 22 8.41 -9.40 -10.29
N ALA A 23 8.62 -8.09 -10.44
CA ALA A 23 9.88 -7.53 -10.94
C ALA A 23 11.05 -7.88 -10.01
N TYR A 24 10.92 -7.64 -8.70
CA TYR A 24 11.97 -7.95 -7.73
C TYR A 24 12.23 -9.46 -7.61
N VAL A 25 11.20 -10.31 -7.67
CA VAL A 25 11.38 -11.77 -7.71
C VAL A 25 12.16 -12.19 -8.96
N ASN A 26 11.89 -11.59 -10.12
CA ASN A 26 12.63 -11.86 -11.35
C ASN A 26 14.11 -11.42 -11.27
N GLU A 27 14.42 -10.45 -10.41
CA GLU A 27 15.79 -10.06 -10.06
C GLU A 27 16.43 -10.97 -8.99
N GLY A 28 15.73 -12.03 -8.57
CA GLY A 28 16.21 -12.98 -7.56
C GLY A 28 16.08 -12.50 -6.12
N LYS A 29 15.31 -11.43 -5.86
CA LYS A 29 15.07 -10.92 -4.50
C LYS A 29 13.97 -11.71 -3.79
N LYS A 30 14.10 -11.83 -2.47
CA LYS A 30 13.03 -12.30 -1.58
C LYS A 30 12.08 -11.15 -1.27
N VAL A 31 10.81 -11.30 -1.59
CA VAL A 31 9.80 -10.23 -1.46
C VAL A 31 8.70 -10.62 -0.48
N MET A 32 8.54 -9.85 0.59
CA MET A 32 7.39 -9.96 1.47
C MET A 32 6.36 -8.87 1.14
N ILE A 33 5.08 -9.24 1.09
CA ILE A 33 3.97 -8.31 0.96
C ILE A 33 3.15 -8.29 2.26
N THR A 34 2.78 -7.12 2.74
CA THR A 34 1.91 -6.98 3.91
C THR A 34 1.07 -5.69 3.83
N THR A 35 0.34 -5.34 4.89
CA THR A 35 -0.49 -4.14 4.97
C THR A 35 -0.42 -3.52 6.36
N THR A 36 -0.50 -2.19 6.44
CA THR A 36 -0.76 -1.46 7.71
C THR A 36 -2.25 -1.23 7.94
N THR A 37 -3.11 -1.66 7.01
CA THR A 37 -4.56 -1.46 7.07
C THR A 37 -5.30 -2.80 6.91
N HIS A 38 -6.06 -2.96 5.82
CA HIS A 38 -6.75 -4.19 5.47
C HIS A 38 -6.55 -4.47 3.99
N MET A 39 -6.20 -5.72 3.68
CA MET A 39 -6.02 -6.20 2.32
C MET A 39 -6.74 -7.54 2.16
N TYR A 40 -7.19 -7.88 0.95
CA TYR A 40 -7.82 -9.18 0.71
C TYR A 40 -6.77 -10.29 0.80
N VAL A 41 -7.14 -11.43 1.39
CA VAL A 41 -6.29 -12.62 1.35
C VAL A 41 -6.14 -13.04 -0.12
N PRO A 42 -4.90 -13.15 -0.64
CA PRO A 42 -4.70 -13.52 -2.04
C PRO A 42 -5.12 -14.97 -2.28
N LYS A 43 -5.70 -15.26 -3.44
CA LYS A 43 -6.11 -16.62 -3.84
C LYS A 43 -5.02 -17.38 -4.60
N ASP A 44 -4.09 -16.63 -5.19
CA ASP A 44 -3.09 -17.07 -6.16
C ASP A 44 -1.65 -16.92 -5.63
N ARG A 45 -1.48 -16.60 -4.34
CA ARG A 45 -0.17 -16.38 -3.71
C ARG A 45 -0.08 -17.07 -2.36
N VAL A 46 1.13 -17.40 -1.94
CA VAL A 46 1.39 -17.96 -0.61
C VAL A 46 1.04 -16.92 0.44
N PHE A 47 0.06 -17.24 1.27
CA PHE A 47 -0.35 -16.42 2.40
C PHE A 47 0.02 -17.08 3.72
N ILE A 48 0.68 -16.33 4.60
CA ILE A 48 1.08 -16.77 5.93
C ILE A 48 0.30 -15.97 6.97
N ASP A 49 -0.54 -16.68 7.71
CA ASP A 49 -1.35 -16.10 8.77
C ASP A 49 -0.52 -15.95 10.05
N GLY A 50 -0.38 -14.73 10.56
CA GLY A 50 0.32 -14.42 11.81
C GLY A 50 -0.53 -14.57 13.07
N ARG A 51 -1.84 -14.88 12.96
CA ARG A 51 -2.70 -15.09 14.13
C ARG A 51 -2.12 -16.16 15.06
N GLU A 52 -2.08 -15.85 16.36
CA GLU A 52 -1.68 -16.75 17.44
C GLU A 52 -0.26 -17.34 17.30
N LYS A 53 0.58 -16.79 16.42
CA LYS A 53 1.97 -17.20 16.24
C LYS A 53 2.92 -16.30 17.02
N SER A 54 3.91 -16.91 17.66
CA SER A 54 5.07 -16.19 18.17
C SER A 54 5.85 -15.55 17.02
N CYS A 55 6.66 -14.53 17.33
CA CYS A 55 7.53 -13.89 16.35
C CYS A 55 8.50 -14.88 15.69
N GLU A 56 9.06 -15.81 16.47
CA GLU A 56 9.99 -16.83 16.00
C GLU A 56 9.35 -17.76 14.97
N ARG A 57 8.20 -18.36 15.31
CA ARG A 57 7.48 -19.27 14.40
C ARG A 57 7.07 -18.57 13.11
N LEU A 58 6.54 -17.34 13.23
CA LEU A 58 6.11 -16.59 12.05
C LEU A 58 7.30 -16.28 11.14
N ARG A 59 8.43 -15.85 11.72
CA ARG A 59 9.67 -15.58 11.00
C ARG A 59 10.19 -16.82 10.26
N GLU A 60 10.19 -17.99 10.89
CA GLU A 60 10.60 -19.25 10.24
C GLU A 60 9.71 -19.61 9.05
N GLU A 61 8.39 -19.53 9.20
CA GLU A 61 7.45 -19.80 8.10
C GLU A 61 7.63 -18.83 6.93
N VAL A 62 7.84 -17.53 7.22
CA VAL A 62 8.16 -16.51 6.21
C VAL A 62 9.47 -16.84 5.51
N ALA A 63 10.55 -17.15 6.24
CA ALA A 63 11.84 -17.49 5.67
C ALA A 63 11.77 -18.70 4.73
N VAL A 64 11.03 -19.75 5.12
CA VAL A 64 10.80 -20.95 4.30
C VAL A 64 10.03 -20.60 3.03
N ALA A 65 8.95 -19.83 3.14
CA ALA A 65 8.12 -19.45 2.00
C ALA A 65 8.90 -18.57 1.00
N LEU A 66 9.67 -17.60 1.48
CA LEU A 66 10.51 -16.74 0.65
C LEU A 66 11.59 -17.55 -0.07
N LYS A 67 12.25 -18.49 0.64
CA LYS A 67 13.27 -19.36 0.02
C LYS A 67 12.68 -20.25 -1.08
N LYS A 68 11.45 -20.76 -0.90
CA LYS A 68 10.81 -21.68 -1.84
C LYS A 68 10.15 -20.98 -3.02
N ASN A 69 9.50 -19.85 -2.80
CA ASN A 69 8.60 -19.22 -3.78
C ASN A 69 9.08 -17.84 -4.26
N GLY A 70 10.17 -17.31 -3.70
CA GLY A 70 10.66 -15.95 -3.95
C GLY A 70 9.82 -14.87 -3.27
N SER A 71 8.50 -15.08 -3.10
CA SER A 71 7.61 -14.13 -2.42
C SER A 71 6.56 -14.78 -1.54
N CYS A 72 6.07 -14.03 -0.56
CA CYS A 72 4.90 -14.39 0.24
C CYS A 72 4.11 -13.16 0.68
N VAL A 73 2.84 -13.36 1.02
CA VAL A 73 1.98 -12.36 1.67
C VAL A 73 1.83 -12.75 3.14
N CYS A 74 2.00 -11.80 4.06
CA CYS A 74 1.95 -12.06 5.48
C CYS A 74 1.07 -11.03 6.21
N GLY A 75 0.25 -11.49 7.15
CA GLY A 75 -0.66 -10.64 7.91
C GLY A 75 -1.50 -11.40 8.90
N THR A 76 -2.38 -10.71 9.63
CA THR A 76 -3.30 -11.33 10.60
C THR A 76 -4.67 -11.48 9.95
N THR A 77 -5.13 -12.71 9.69
CA THR A 77 -6.40 -12.93 8.98
C THR A 77 -7.61 -12.38 9.73
N LEU A 78 -8.55 -11.84 8.97
CA LEU A 78 -9.87 -11.35 9.37
C LEU A 78 -10.88 -11.76 8.28
N SER A 79 -11.44 -12.97 8.40
CA SER A 79 -12.35 -13.54 7.40
C SER A 79 -11.70 -13.57 6.00
N GLU A 80 -12.28 -12.89 4.99
CA GLU A 80 -11.75 -12.79 3.62
C GLU A 80 -10.61 -11.77 3.45
N LYS A 81 -10.34 -10.97 4.48
CA LYS A 81 -9.26 -9.98 4.52
C LYS A 81 -8.21 -10.39 5.53
N PHE A 82 -7.10 -9.67 5.54
CA PHE A 82 -6.16 -9.66 6.64
C PHE A 82 -5.84 -8.22 7.00
N LYS A 83 -5.41 -8.02 8.25
CA LYS A 83 -4.94 -6.74 8.77
C LYS A 83 -3.45 -6.82 9.10
N THR A 84 -2.90 -5.68 9.53
CA THR A 84 -1.52 -5.58 10.00
C THR A 84 -1.19 -6.64 11.05
N LEU A 85 0.06 -7.12 10.99
CA LEU A 85 0.71 -7.84 12.09
C LEU A 85 0.88 -6.92 13.30
N SER A 86 1.18 -7.48 14.48
CA SER A 86 1.70 -6.67 15.59
C SER A 86 3.04 -6.03 15.18
N ILE A 87 3.44 -4.97 15.86
CA ILE A 87 4.72 -4.29 15.56
C ILE A 87 5.87 -5.28 15.75
N GLU A 88 5.88 -6.08 16.82
CA GLU A 88 6.94 -7.06 17.06
C GLU A 88 7.00 -8.13 15.96
N GLN A 89 5.84 -8.61 15.51
CA GLN A 89 5.74 -9.57 14.43
C GLN A 89 6.23 -8.96 13.11
N LEU A 90 5.78 -7.76 12.75
CA LEU A 90 6.18 -7.06 11.54
C LEU A 90 7.69 -6.84 11.49
N THR A 91 8.26 -6.26 12.55
CA THR A 91 9.71 -6.03 12.67
C THR A 91 10.50 -7.35 12.58
N ALA A 92 9.97 -8.45 13.12
CA ALA A 92 10.62 -9.75 13.04
C ALA A 92 10.63 -10.33 11.62
N VAL A 93 9.50 -10.26 10.90
CA VAL A 93 9.38 -10.86 9.55
C VAL A 93 10.02 -10.01 8.47
N CYS A 94 10.06 -8.68 8.61
CA CYS A 94 10.72 -7.79 7.66
C CYS A 94 12.16 -8.25 7.40
N LYS A 95 12.89 -8.64 8.45
CA LYS A 95 14.30 -9.06 8.40
C LYS A 95 14.58 -10.28 7.51
N GLU A 96 13.57 -11.05 7.13
CA GLU A 96 13.72 -12.26 6.30
C GLU A 96 13.63 -12.00 4.80
N ALA A 97 13.17 -10.82 4.40
CA ALA A 97 13.03 -10.40 3.01
C ALA A 97 14.11 -9.39 2.60
N ASP A 98 14.47 -9.38 1.33
CA ASP A 98 15.28 -8.32 0.75
C ASP A 98 14.44 -7.06 0.52
N ILE A 99 13.18 -7.26 0.08
CA ILE A 99 12.21 -6.21 -0.20
C ILE A 99 10.92 -6.47 0.59
N VAL A 100 10.39 -5.43 1.24
CA VAL A 100 9.08 -5.46 1.88
C VAL A 100 8.16 -4.45 1.20
N LEU A 101 7.02 -4.92 0.69
CA LEU A 101 6.01 -4.09 0.03
C LEU A 101 4.78 -3.99 0.93
N ILE A 102 4.44 -2.78 1.34
CA ILE A 102 3.37 -2.53 2.31
C ILE A 102 2.24 -1.80 1.63
N GLU A 103 1.04 -2.39 1.60
CA GLU A 103 -0.17 -1.63 1.29
C GLU A 103 -0.57 -0.79 2.51
N ALA A 104 -0.38 0.52 2.41
CA ALA A 104 -0.87 1.47 3.37
C ALA A 104 -2.13 2.15 2.82
N ASP A 105 -2.91 2.74 3.73
CA ASP A 105 -3.98 3.66 3.38
C ASP A 105 -5.16 3.06 2.57
N GLY A 106 -6.19 2.57 3.27
CA GLY A 106 -7.36 1.94 2.64
C GLY A 106 -8.16 2.90 1.73
N ALA A 107 -8.53 2.45 0.54
CA ALA A 107 -9.26 3.27 -0.45
C ALA A 107 -10.64 2.72 -0.84
N ALA A 108 -11.10 1.64 -0.22
CA ALA A 108 -12.41 1.02 -0.50
C ALA A 108 -12.69 0.81 -2.01
N HIS A 109 -11.68 0.35 -2.77
CA HIS A 109 -11.74 0.12 -4.23
C HIS A 109 -11.99 1.36 -5.10
N LYS A 110 -11.92 2.57 -4.53
CA LYS A 110 -12.04 3.83 -5.28
C LYS A 110 -10.76 4.15 -6.04
N ALA A 111 -10.91 4.96 -7.08
CA ALA A 111 -9.87 5.27 -8.04
C ALA A 111 -8.93 6.40 -7.56
N ALA A 112 -9.48 7.38 -6.84
CA ALA A 112 -8.74 8.51 -6.30
C ALA A 112 -9.06 8.71 -4.80
N LYS A 113 -8.21 9.46 -4.10
CA LYS A 113 -8.37 9.74 -2.67
C LYS A 113 -7.56 10.96 -2.26
N ALA A 114 -8.04 11.68 -1.26
CA ALA A 114 -7.22 12.56 -0.43
C ALA A 114 -7.09 11.94 0.99
N PRO A 115 -5.93 12.05 1.64
CA PRO A 115 -5.71 11.45 2.95
C PRO A 115 -6.48 12.20 4.04
N GLU A 116 -7.10 11.48 4.97
CA GLU A 116 -7.61 12.04 6.22
C GLU A 116 -6.50 12.54 7.16
N THR A 117 -6.86 13.24 8.23
CA THR A 117 -5.92 13.78 9.22
C THR A 117 -4.95 12.75 9.80
N TRP A 118 -5.40 11.51 10.03
CA TRP A 118 -4.59 10.40 10.52
C TRP A 118 -3.91 9.56 9.42
N GLU A 119 -4.13 9.90 8.15
CA GLU A 119 -3.55 9.21 6.99
C GLU A 119 -2.42 10.05 6.35
N PRO A 120 -1.49 9.40 5.61
CA PRO A 120 -1.40 7.94 5.38
C PRO A 120 -0.79 7.17 6.56
N ALA A 121 -1.25 5.94 6.78
CA ALA A 121 -0.70 5.01 7.78
C ALA A 121 0.59 4.32 7.26
N VAL A 122 1.62 5.12 6.99
CA VAL A 122 2.94 4.63 6.53
C VAL A 122 3.67 3.95 7.68
N TYR A 123 4.33 2.82 7.40
CA TYR A 123 5.19 2.17 8.39
C TYR A 123 6.46 3.00 8.59
N GLU A 124 6.81 3.30 9.83
CA GLU A 124 7.88 4.26 10.17
C GLU A 124 9.28 3.85 9.67
N GLU A 125 9.53 2.54 9.52
CA GLU A 125 10.79 2.01 8.97
C GLU A 125 10.79 1.96 7.43
N SER A 126 9.81 2.57 6.74
CA SER A 126 9.82 2.62 5.27
C SER A 126 10.99 3.44 4.74
N ASP A 127 11.67 2.94 3.72
CA ASP A 127 12.72 3.66 3.00
C ASP A 127 12.14 4.54 1.89
N LYS A 128 11.00 4.11 1.33
CA LYS A 128 10.33 4.76 0.20
C LYS A 128 8.82 4.72 0.33
N VAL A 129 8.17 5.76 -0.19
CA VAL A 129 6.72 5.78 -0.39
C VAL A 129 6.38 5.91 -1.88
N VAL A 130 5.48 5.05 -2.37
CA VAL A 130 4.88 5.16 -3.70
C VAL A 130 3.46 5.70 -3.55
N ILE A 131 3.21 6.89 -4.09
CA ILE A 131 1.90 7.54 -4.08
C ILE A 131 1.16 7.13 -5.36
N VAL A 132 0.09 6.34 -5.21
CA VAL A 132 -0.66 5.77 -6.33
C VAL A 132 -1.99 6.49 -6.54
N MET A 133 -2.31 6.84 -7.78
CA MET A 133 -3.67 7.24 -8.19
C MET A 133 -4.13 6.45 -9.41
N GLY A 134 -5.41 6.09 -9.43
CA GLY A 134 -6.03 5.43 -10.57
C GLY A 134 -6.33 6.42 -11.69
N LEU A 135 -5.68 6.25 -12.84
CA LEU A 135 -5.94 7.08 -14.03
C LEU A 135 -7.38 6.96 -14.55
N HIS A 136 -8.05 5.85 -14.21
CA HIS A 136 -9.46 5.60 -14.51
C HIS A 136 -10.43 6.43 -13.66
N ALA A 137 -9.93 7.26 -12.73
CA ALA A 137 -10.72 8.27 -12.05
C ALA A 137 -11.08 9.46 -12.96
N VAL A 138 -10.26 9.72 -14.00
CA VAL A 138 -10.42 10.86 -14.90
C VAL A 138 -11.76 10.75 -15.65
N GLY A 139 -12.52 11.83 -15.62
CA GLY A 139 -13.87 11.90 -16.17
C GLY A 139 -14.98 11.40 -15.22
N GLY A 140 -14.62 10.80 -14.09
CA GLY A 140 -15.58 10.43 -13.05
C GLY A 140 -15.81 11.56 -12.04
N SER A 141 -17.01 11.62 -11.47
CA SER A 141 -17.34 12.63 -10.45
C SER A 141 -16.69 12.31 -9.10
N VAL A 142 -16.33 13.34 -8.32
CA VAL A 142 -15.69 13.17 -7.00
C VAL A 142 -16.49 12.23 -6.09
N ASP A 143 -17.81 12.39 -6.00
CA ASP A 143 -18.63 11.54 -5.11
C ASP A 143 -18.67 10.07 -5.55
N GLU A 144 -18.50 9.80 -6.85
CA GLU A 144 -18.53 8.46 -7.40
C GLU A 144 -17.18 7.77 -7.30
N VAL A 145 -16.09 8.42 -7.70
CA VAL A 145 -14.81 7.74 -7.93
C VAL A 145 -13.78 7.93 -6.82
N CYS A 146 -14.04 8.81 -5.85
CA CYS A 146 -13.13 9.08 -4.75
C CYS A 146 -13.48 8.32 -3.48
N HIS A 147 -12.45 7.88 -2.76
CA HIS A 147 -12.58 7.61 -1.33
C HIS A 147 -12.43 8.92 -0.56
N ARG A 148 -13.19 9.09 0.52
CA ARG A 148 -13.23 10.32 1.32
C ARG A 148 -13.51 11.56 0.45
N PRO A 149 -14.69 11.61 -0.21
CA PRO A 149 -15.01 12.69 -1.14
C PRO A 149 -14.88 14.08 -0.49
N GLU A 150 -15.22 14.22 0.80
CA GLU A 150 -15.06 15.51 1.52
C GLU A 150 -13.60 15.97 1.61
N CYS A 151 -12.64 15.06 1.80
CA CYS A 151 -11.22 15.41 1.79
C CYS A 151 -10.78 15.86 0.38
N VAL A 152 -11.32 15.23 -0.66
CA VAL A 152 -11.03 15.56 -2.06
C VAL A 152 -11.63 16.92 -2.44
N LYS A 153 -12.90 17.16 -2.14
CA LYS A 153 -13.58 18.46 -2.33
C LYS A 153 -12.79 19.59 -1.70
N LYS A 154 -12.34 19.39 -0.45
CA LYS A 154 -11.50 20.37 0.25
C LYS A 154 -10.13 20.57 -0.41
N ALA A 155 -9.48 19.51 -0.87
CA ALA A 155 -8.17 19.59 -1.50
C ALA A 155 -8.21 20.30 -2.86
N LEU A 156 -9.27 20.07 -3.63
CA LEU A 156 -9.43 20.62 -4.99
C LEU A 156 -10.19 21.95 -5.01
N GLY A 157 -10.91 22.30 -3.93
CA GLY A 157 -11.80 23.46 -3.93
C GLY A 157 -13.00 23.29 -4.85
N CYS A 158 -13.56 22.08 -4.91
CA CYS A 158 -14.64 21.71 -5.82
C CYS A 158 -15.84 21.09 -5.07
N ASP A 159 -16.93 20.82 -5.78
CA ASP A 159 -18.07 20.06 -5.28
C ASP A 159 -17.97 18.56 -5.64
N GLY A 160 -19.01 17.80 -5.31
CA GLY A 160 -19.07 16.35 -5.57
C GLY A 160 -19.33 15.96 -7.02
N ALA A 161 -19.89 16.86 -7.82
CA ALA A 161 -20.20 16.63 -9.23
C ALA A 161 -19.01 16.95 -10.15
N HIS A 162 -18.01 17.68 -9.66
CA HIS A 162 -16.76 17.95 -10.36
C HIS A 162 -16.18 16.67 -10.97
N LEU A 163 -15.94 16.70 -12.27
CA LEU A 163 -15.34 15.59 -13.00
C LEU A 163 -13.83 15.69 -12.89
N LEU A 164 -13.19 14.66 -12.35
CA LEU A 164 -11.76 14.67 -12.14
C LEU A 164 -11.00 14.76 -13.47
N THR A 165 -10.01 15.63 -13.48
CA THR A 165 -9.00 15.73 -14.52
C THR A 165 -7.71 15.05 -14.06
N ARG A 166 -6.74 14.90 -14.98
CA ARG A 166 -5.40 14.45 -14.58
C ARG A 166 -4.73 15.42 -13.61
N THR A 167 -4.91 16.72 -13.83
CA THR A 167 -4.37 17.77 -12.95
C THR A 167 -4.93 17.67 -11.54
N ASP A 168 -6.20 17.30 -11.38
CA ASP A 168 -6.76 17.05 -10.06
C ASP A 168 -6.04 15.89 -9.35
N LEU A 169 -5.70 14.82 -10.07
CA LEU A 169 -4.92 13.73 -9.50
C LEU A 169 -3.51 14.16 -9.08
N ASP A 170 -2.85 15.02 -9.87
CA ASP A 170 -1.56 15.62 -9.49
C ASP A 170 -1.69 16.39 -8.16
N VAL A 171 -2.73 17.23 -8.02
CA VAL A 171 -3.01 17.96 -6.77
C VAL A 171 -3.24 16.99 -5.59
N LEU A 172 -3.99 15.92 -5.81
CA LEU A 172 -4.21 14.91 -4.76
C LEU A 172 -2.90 14.22 -4.34
N MET A 173 -2.02 13.91 -5.29
CA MET A 173 -0.69 13.37 -4.98
C MET A 173 0.17 14.36 -4.19
N GLU A 174 0.13 15.66 -4.53
CA GLU A 174 0.84 16.69 -3.76
C GLU A 174 0.33 16.81 -2.32
N VAL A 175 -0.97 16.57 -2.08
CA VAL A 175 -1.52 16.53 -0.71
C VAL A 175 -0.91 15.38 0.10
N TYR A 176 -0.72 14.20 -0.51
CA TYR A 176 0.01 13.10 0.12
C TYR A 176 1.47 13.48 0.38
N GLU A 177 2.17 14.00 -0.62
CA GLU A 177 3.57 14.42 -0.49
C GLU A 177 3.76 15.38 0.68
N LYS A 178 2.96 16.45 0.76
CA LYS A 178 3.05 17.44 1.85
C LYS A 178 2.88 16.80 3.22
N LYS A 179 1.96 15.84 3.35
CA LYS A 179 1.75 15.11 4.61
C LYS A 179 2.91 14.17 4.92
N ILE A 180 3.39 13.41 3.94
CA ILE A 180 4.51 12.48 4.11
C ILE A 180 5.77 13.26 4.50
N ARG A 181 6.12 14.34 3.79
CA ARG A 181 7.30 15.17 4.14
C ARG A 181 7.24 15.74 5.56
N ARG A 182 6.04 16.05 6.05
CA ARG A 182 5.84 16.55 7.42
C ARG A 182 6.00 15.45 8.46
N GLN A 183 5.54 14.23 8.17
CA GLN A 183 5.62 13.09 9.09
C GLN A 183 7.00 12.40 9.05
N PHE A 184 7.59 12.30 7.86
CA PHE A 184 8.82 11.58 7.55
C PHE A 184 9.74 12.48 6.69
N PRO A 185 10.44 13.45 7.31
CA PRO A 185 11.35 14.32 6.58
C PRO A 185 12.44 13.52 5.85
N GLY A 186 12.60 13.78 4.55
CA GLY A 186 13.63 13.13 3.72
C GLY A 186 13.25 11.77 3.12
N MET A 187 12.03 11.26 3.37
CA MET A 187 11.51 10.03 2.76
C MET A 187 11.60 10.06 1.22
N GLU A 188 12.15 9.00 0.61
CA GLU A 188 12.13 8.84 -0.85
C GLU A 188 10.68 8.68 -1.34
N MET A 189 10.33 9.35 -2.43
CA MET A 189 8.97 9.32 -2.96
C MET A 189 8.93 9.06 -4.47
N GLU A 190 7.97 8.25 -4.88
CA GLU A 190 7.61 7.99 -6.28
C GLU A 190 6.12 8.27 -6.51
N TYR A 191 5.80 8.84 -7.66
CA TYR A 191 4.44 9.12 -8.10
C TYR A 191 4.03 8.13 -9.17
N ARG A 192 2.92 7.41 -8.96
CA ARG A 192 2.47 6.38 -9.89
C ARG A 192 1.02 6.56 -10.27
N TYR A 193 0.80 6.66 -11.57
CA TYR A 193 -0.51 6.50 -12.15
C TYR A 193 -0.77 5.05 -12.52
N TYR A 194 -1.88 4.50 -12.05
CA TYR A 194 -2.30 3.15 -12.42
C TYR A 194 -3.48 3.17 -13.37
N LYS A 195 -3.31 2.58 -14.55
CA LYS A 195 -4.38 2.35 -15.50
C LYS A 195 -4.83 0.90 -15.40
N LYS A 196 -6.10 0.69 -15.06
CA LYS A 196 -6.71 -0.64 -15.12
C LYS A 196 -6.72 -1.06 -16.60
N MET A 197 -6.06 -2.17 -16.92
CA MET A 197 -6.13 -2.79 -18.24
C MET A 197 -7.52 -3.38 -18.47
#